data_AF-A0A2H6N0J2-F1
#
_entry.id   AF-A0A2H6N0J2-F1
#
_cell.length_a   1.000
_cell.length_b   1.000
_cell.length_c   1.000
_cell.angle_alpha   90.00
_cell.angle_beta   90.00
_cell.angle_gamma   90.00
#
_symmetry.space_group_name_H-M   'P 1'
#
loop_
_entity.id
_entity.type
_entity.pdbx_description
1 polymer ?
#
loop_
_entity_poly.entity_id
_entity_poly.type
_entity_poly.pdbx_seq_one_letter_code
_entity_poly.pdbx_strand_id
1 'polypeptide(L)'
;DYGKMKAAILHADAVSREKQRQHFRRFCYQEAEGPRQVYDQLQSFCHQWLKVERHSKEQILEMLILEQFLAILPPEMKSWIKRHNAESSAQVISLAEDFLLRQRVLGITEQEGGEELVVRSE
;
A
#
# COMPACT_ATOMS: atom_id res chain seq x y z
N ASP A 1 25.70 8.09 -9.00
CA ASP A 1 25.07 6.80 -8.67
C ASP A 1 23.66 6.76 -9.26
N TYR A 2 23.49 6.01 -10.34
CA TYR A 2 22.26 5.97 -11.13
C TYR A 2 21.09 5.30 -10.38
N GLY A 3 21.39 4.31 -9.52
CA GLY A 3 20.37 3.58 -8.76
C GLY A 3 19.61 4.47 -7.79
N LYS A 4 20.34 5.33 -7.06
CA LYS A 4 19.75 6.30 -6.12
C LYS A 4 18.86 7.33 -6.80
N MET A 5 19.27 7.81 -7.97
CA MET A 5 18.46 8.77 -8.75
C MET A 5 17.18 8.12 -9.27
N LYS A 6 17.25 6.88 -9.75
CA LYS A 6 16.08 6.13 -10.22
C LYS A 6 15.06 5.90 -9.10
N ALA A 7 15.51 5.48 -7.91
CA ALA A 7 14.65 5.30 -6.74
C ALA A 7 13.96 6.62 -6.33
N ALA A 8 14.72 7.72 -6.26
CA ALA A 8 14.17 9.02 -5.91
C ALA A 8 13.07 9.50 -6.90
N ILE A 9 13.23 9.25 -8.20
CA ILE A 9 12.22 9.58 -9.22
C ILE A 9 10.97 8.73 -9.03
N LEU A 10 11.12 7.41 -8.85
CA LEU A 10 9.99 6.51 -8.63
C LEU A 10 9.22 6.88 -7.36
N HIS A 11 9.94 7.21 -6.28
CA HIS A 11 9.35 7.68 -5.03
C HIS A 11 8.57 8.99 -5.22
N ALA A 12 9.16 9.98 -5.90
CA ALA A 12 8.48 11.25 -6.19
C ALA A 12 7.21 11.04 -7.02
N ASP A 13 7.26 10.13 -8.00
CA ASP A 13 6.09 9.75 -8.81
C ASP A 13 5.01 9.05 -7.97
N ALA A 14 5.39 8.16 -7.04
CA ALA A 14 4.47 7.48 -6.14
C ALA A 14 3.78 8.48 -5.18
N VAL A 15 4.54 9.40 -4.59
CA VAL A 15 4.03 10.45 -3.69
C VAL A 15 3.08 11.39 -4.43
N SER A 16 3.46 11.85 -5.63
CA SER A 16 2.62 12.71 -6.47
C SER A 16 1.30 12.02 -6.82
N ARG A 17 1.37 10.74 -7.21
CA ARG A 17 0.20 9.91 -7.54
C ARG A 17 -0.73 9.73 -6.34
N GLU A 18 -0.19 9.44 -5.16
CA GLU A 18 -0.98 9.32 -3.93
C GLU A 18 -1.65 10.64 -3.55
N LYS A 19 -0.96 11.77 -3.74
CA LYS A 19 -1.57 13.09 -3.55
C LYS A 19 -2.78 13.27 -4.46
N GLN A 20 -2.66 12.98 -5.75
CA GLN A 20 -3.78 13.12 -6.70
C GLN A 20 -4.96 12.19 -6.36
N ARG A 21 -4.68 10.95 -5.95
CA ARG A 21 -5.71 10.03 -5.45
C ARG A 21 -6.49 10.63 -4.29
N GLN A 22 -5.79 11.22 -3.32
CA GLN A 22 -6.43 11.84 -2.16
C GLN A 22 -7.30 13.02 -2.55
N HIS A 23 -6.91 13.83 -3.54
CA HIS A 23 -7.74 14.92 -4.04
C HIS A 23 -9.03 14.35 -4.67
N PHE A 24 -8.90 13.35 -5.56
CA PHE A 24 -10.05 12.69 -6.16
C PHE A 24 -11.04 12.12 -5.12
N ARG A 25 -10.53 11.43 -4.09
CA ARG A 25 -11.36 10.74 -3.09
C ARG A 25 -11.96 11.67 -2.02
N ARG A 26 -11.30 12.81 -1.73
CA ARG A 26 -11.74 13.76 -0.69
C ARG A 26 -12.48 14.96 -1.24
N PHE A 27 -12.56 15.11 -2.56
CA PHE A 27 -13.30 16.19 -3.20
C PHE A 27 -14.76 16.20 -2.73
N CYS A 28 -15.20 17.35 -2.21
CA CYS A 28 -16.54 17.56 -1.69
C CYS A 28 -17.39 18.33 -2.69
N TYR A 29 -18.69 18.01 -2.76
CA TYR A 29 -19.62 18.67 -3.68
C TYR A 29 -19.66 20.20 -3.51
N GLN A 30 -19.47 20.68 -2.28
CA GLN A 30 -19.48 22.10 -1.92
C GLN A 30 -18.34 22.91 -2.55
N GLU A 31 -17.32 22.25 -3.12
CA GLU A 31 -16.18 22.90 -3.77
C GLU A 31 -16.49 23.40 -5.19
N ALA A 32 -17.71 23.17 -5.71
CA ALA A 32 -18.13 23.58 -7.05
C ALA A 32 -19.57 24.10 -7.10
N GLU A 33 -19.89 24.88 -8.14
CA GLU A 33 -21.16 25.63 -8.27
C GLU A 33 -22.33 24.77 -8.79
N GLY A 34 -22.11 23.48 -9.05
CA GLY A 34 -23.17 22.58 -9.48
C GLY A 34 -22.69 21.21 -9.95
N PRO A 35 -23.63 20.29 -10.26
CA PRO A 35 -23.32 18.89 -10.54
C PRO A 35 -22.46 18.70 -11.80
N ARG A 36 -22.63 19.57 -12.80
CA ARG A 36 -21.81 19.56 -14.03
C ARG A 36 -20.34 19.83 -13.69
N GLN A 37 -20.07 20.90 -12.95
CA GLN A 37 -18.72 21.29 -12.58
C GLN A 37 -18.07 20.28 -11.62
N VAL A 38 -18.84 19.73 -10.66
CA VAL A 38 -18.40 18.61 -9.80
C VAL A 38 -17.94 17.43 -10.64
N TYR A 39 -18.72 17.02 -11.65
CA TYR A 39 -18.37 15.91 -12.52
C TYR A 39 -17.10 16.20 -13.35
N ASP A 40 -17.01 17.39 -13.95
CA ASP A 40 -15.84 17.79 -14.75
C ASP A 40 -14.55 17.84 -13.90
N GLN A 41 -14.64 18.31 -12.65
CA GLN A 41 -13.52 18.30 -11.71
C GLN A 41 -13.12 16.89 -11.28
N LEU A 42 -14.08 16.02 -10.95
CA LEU A 42 -13.82 14.61 -10.66
C LEU A 42 -13.15 13.91 -11.83
N GLN A 43 -13.57 14.20 -13.06
CA GLN A 43 -12.94 13.66 -14.26
C GLN A 43 -11.47 14.13 -14.37
N SER A 44 -11.21 15.41 -14.13
CA SER A 44 -9.85 15.96 -14.13
C SER A 44 -8.95 15.29 -13.07
N PHE A 45 -9.43 15.16 -11.84
CA PHE A 45 -8.68 14.50 -10.77
C PHE A 45 -8.43 13.02 -11.06
N CYS A 46 -9.43 12.32 -11.62
CA CYS A 46 -9.29 10.92 -12.04
C CYS A 46 -8.20 10.77 -13.11
N HIS A 47 -8.21 11.62 -14.14
CA HIS A 47 -7.19 11.61 -15.18
C HIS A 47 -5.79 11.91 -14.62
N GLN A 48 -5.66 12.89 -13.73
CA GLN A 48 -4.38 13.23 -13.10
C GLN A 48 -3.85 12.13 -12.17
N TRP A 49 -4.72 11.49 -11.41
CA TRP A 49 -4.35 10.37 -10.54
C TRP A 49 -3.93 9.14 -11.34
N LEU A 50 -4.76 8.72 -12.28
CA LEU A 50 -4.54 7.50 -13.07
C LEU A 50 -3.59 7.72 -14.24
N LYS A 51 -3.22 8.97 -14.57
CA LYS A 51 -2.40 9.36 -15.74
C LYS A 51 -2.83 8.56 -16.97
N VAL A 52 -4.13 8.59 -17.30
CA VAL A 52 -4.79 7.67 -18.25
C VAL A 52 -4.19 7.71 -19.66
N GLU A 53 -3.52 8.80 -20.01
CA GLU A 53 -2.82 8.98 -21.29
C GLU A 53 -1.47 8.22 -21.34
N ARG A 54 -0.93 7.81 -20.19
CA ARG A 54 0.39 7.19 -20.04
C ARG A 54 0.35 5.75 -19.52
N HIS A 55 -0.81 5.29 -19.03
CA HIS A 55 -0.97 3.95 -18.49
C HIS A 55 -1.92 3.11 -19.34
N SER A 56 -1.58 1.84 -19.51
CA SER A 56 -2.51 0.87 -20.10
C SER A 56 -3.67 0.58 -19.15
N LYS A 57 -4.73 -0.04 -19.69
CA LYS A 57 -5.86 -0.50 -18.90
C LYS A 57 -5.42 -1.41 -17.74
N GLU A 58 -4.50 -2.32 -18.00
CA GLU A 58 -3.97 -3.27 -17.02
C GLU A 58 -3.22 -2.55 -15.90
N GLN A 59 -2.42 -1.55 -16.23
CA GLN A 59 -1.73 -0.71 -15.24
C GLN A 59 -2.72 0.09 -14.38
N ILE A 60 -3.79 0.62 -14.98
CA ILE A 60 -4.87 1.30 -14.24
C ILE A 60 -5.55 0.31 -13.29
N LEU A 61 -5.89 -0.89 -13.74
CA LEU A 61 -6.50 -1.93 -12.91
C LEU A 61 -5.58 -2.33 -11.75
N GLU A 62 -4.28 -2.52 -12.01
CA GLU A 62 -3.29 -2.82 -10.97
C GLU A 62 -3.25 -1.72 -9.90
N MET A 63 -3.30 -0.45 -10.29
CA MET A 63 -3.35 0.67 -9.35
C MET A 63 -4.61 0.65 -8.47
N LEU A 64 -5.78 0.37 -9.05
CA LEU A 64 -7.04 0.27 -8.30
C LEU A 64 -7.04 -0.93 -7.36
N ILE A 65 -6.50 -2.07 -7.80
CA ILE A 65 -6.33 -3.26 -6.96
C ILE A 65 -5.38 -2.96 -5.80
N LEU A 66 -4.26 -2.27 -6.05
CA LEU A 66 -3.30 -1.91 -5.01
C LEU A 66 -3.92 -0.94 -3.99
N GLU A 67 -4.69 0.06 -4.44
CA GLU A 67 -5.45 0.95 -3.55
C GLU A 67 -6.36 0.13 -2.63
N GLN A 68 -7.17 -0.78 -3.21
CA GLN A 68 -8.10 -1.61 -2.45
C GLN A 68 -7.38 -2.57 -1.51
N PHE A 69 -6.31 -3.21 -1.98
CA PHE A 69 -5.46 -4.11 -1.19
C PHE A 69 -4.95 -3.36 0.05
N LEU A 70 -4.32 -2.21 -0.15
CA LEU A 70 -3.83 -1.38 0.96
C LEU A 70 -4.97 -0.92 1.88
N ALA A 71 -6.19 -0.69 1.38
CA ALA A 71 -7.32 -0.28 2.20
C ALA A 71 -7.83 -1.38 3.15
N ILE A 72 -7.76 -2.66 2.75
CA ILE A 72 -8.27 -3.79 3.54
C ILE A 72 -7.24 -4.39 4.51
N LEU A 73 -5.97 -4.02 4.40
CA LEU A 73 -4.93 -4.55 5.29
C LEU A 73 -5.17 -4.21 6.78
N PRO A 74 -4.78 -5.11 7.71
CA PRO A 74 -4.76 -4.81 9.14
C PRO A 74 -3.89 -3.57 9.46
N PRO A 75 -4.23 -2.78 10.49
CA PRO A 75 -3.48 -1.58 10.87
C PRO A 75 -1.97 -1.81 11.11
N GLU A 76 -1.61 -2.94 11.69
CA GLU A 76 -0.23 -3.32 12.02
C GLU A 76 0.58 -3.55 10.74
N MET A 77 -0.02 -4.29 9.79
CA MET A 77 0.58 -4.56 8.50
C MET A 77 0.68 -3.29 7.64
N LYS A 78 -0.34 -2.42 7.65
CA LYS A 78 -0.28 -1.10 7.00
C LYS A 78 0.88 -0.27 7.53
N SER A 79 1.06 -0.24 8.85
CA SER A 79 2.13 0.51 9.50
C SER A 79 3.50 -0.05 9.17
N TRP A 80 3.62 -1.37 9.06
CA TRP A 80 4.81 -2.06 8.59
C TRP A 80 5.19 -1.62 7.17
N ILE A 81 4.27 -1.74 6.21
CA ILE A 81 4.51 -1.37 4.81
C ILE A 81 4.92 0.10 4.67
N LYS A 82 4.25 1.00 5.40
CA LYS A 82 4.60 2.44 5.41
C LYS A 82 6.01 2.71 5.91
N ARG A 83 6.48 1.98 6.94
CA ARG A 83 7.83 2.15 7.49
C ARG A 83 8.92 1.77 6.47
N HIS A 84 8.62 0.83 5.58
CA HIS A 84 9.54 0.32 4.57
C HIS A 84 9.48 1.06 3.23
N ASN A 85 8.68 2.14 3.12
CA ASN A 85 8.58 3.02 1.93
C ASN A 85 8.43 2.24 0.60
N ALA A 86 7.52 1.26 0.56
CA ALA A 86 7.29 0.48 -0.66
C ALA A 86 6.92 1.38 -1.85
N GLU A 87 7.65 1.23 -2.96
CA GLU A 87 7.54 2.03 -4.18
C GLU A 87 6.75 1.31 -5.30
N SER A 88 6.47 0.00 -5.15
CA SER A 88 5.75 -0.80 -6.14
C SER A 88 4.78 -1.80 -5.51
N SER A 89 3.82 -2.26 -6.31
CA SER A 89 2.89 -3.35 -5.96
C SER A 89 3.65 -4.59 -5.47
N ALA A 90 4.68 -5.01 -6.20
CA ALA A 90 5.53 -6.14 -5.84
C ALA A 90 6.19 -5.97 -4.47
N GLN A 91 6.71 -4.77 -4.16
CA GLN A 91 7.31 -4.50 -2.85
C GLN A 91 6.26 -4.52 -1.73
N VAL A 92 5.07 -3.94 -1.98
CA VAL A 92 3.97 -3.96 -1.02
C VAL A 92 3.55 -5.39 -0.68
N ILE A 93 3.42 -6.25 -1.68
CA ILE A 93 3.03 -7.67 -1.50
C ILE A 93 4.13 -8.42 -0.74
N SER A 94 5.39 -8.29 -1.16
CA SER A 94 6.52 -8.95 -0.49
C SER A 94 6.62 -8.52 0.99
N LEU A 95 6.42 -7.24 1.30
CA LEU A 95 6.43 -6.77 2.70
C LEU A 95 5.24 -7.30 3.52
N ALA A 96 4.08 -7.50 2.89
CA ALA A 96 2.92 -8.10 3.54
C ALA A 96 3.14 -9.59 3.84
N GLU A 97 3.73 -10.34 2.91
CA GLU A 97 4.13 -11.73 3.10
C GLU A 97 5.18 -11.87 4.21
N ASP A 98 6.22 -11.01 4.20
CA ASP A 98 7.25 -10.95 5.24
C ASP A 98 6.65 -10.68 6.63
N PHE A 99 5.66 -9.79 6.70
CA PHE A 99 4.95 -9.51 7.96
C PHE A 99 4.24 -10.75 8.51
N LEU A 100 3.56 -11.51 7.64
CA LEU A 100 2.88 -12.75 8.03
C LEU A 100 3.87 -13.83 8.48
N LEU A 101 5.01 -13.98 7.79
CA LEU A 101 6.06 -14.92 8.20
C LEU A 101 6.58 -14.58 9.59
N ARG A 102 6.84 -13.29 9.87
CA ARG A 102 7.28 -12.82 11.19
C ARG A 102 6.25 -13.09 12.28
N GLN A 103 4.97 -12.82 12.00
CA GLN A 103 3.90 -13.09 12.96
C GLN A 103 3.80 -14.59 13.28
N ARG A 104 3.97 -15.46 12.27
CA ARG A 104 3.98 -16.91 12.47
C ARG A 104 5.20 -17.38 13.27
N VAL A 105 6.40 -16.88 12.97
CA VAL A 105 7.62 -17.25 13.70
C VAL A 105 7.56 -16.82 15.17
N LEU A 106 7.09 -15.60 15.43
CA LEU A 106 6.90 -15.10 16.81
C LEU A 106 5.81 -15.86 17.58
N GLY A 107 4.82 -16.42 16.89
CA GLY A 107 3.81 -17.30 17.48
C GLY A 107 4.28 -18.76 17.69
N ILE A 108 5.35 -19.20 17.02
CA ILE A 108 5.93 -20.55 17.20
C ILE A 108 6.92 -20.55 18.38
N THR A 109 7.60 -19.44 18.66
CA THR A 109 8.60 -19.35 19.74
C THR A 109 8.03 -19.36 21.16
N GLU A 110 6.71 -19.24 21.35
CA GLU A 110 6.08 -19.32 22.68
C GLU A 110 5.63 -20.74 23.07
N GLN A 111 5.87 -21.76 22.23
CA GLN A 111 5.41 -23.14 22.49
C GLN A 111 6.49 -24.22 22.66
N GLU A 112 7.79 -23.89 22.59
CA GLU A 112 8.88 -24.88 22.77
C GLU A 112 9.85 -24.51 23.90
N GLY A 113 9.32 -24.19 25.08
CA GLY A 113 10.12 -23.70 26.22
C GLY A 113 9.82 -24.33 27.58
N GLY A 114 9.31 -25.57 27.65
CA GLY A 114 9.09 -26.20 28.95
C GLY A 114 8.77 -27.68 28.90
N GLU A 115 9.80 -28.52 28.99
CA GLU A 115 9.75 -29.79 29.71
C GLU A 115 11.18 -30.25 30.02
N GLU A 116 11.68 -29.81 31.19
CA GLU A 116 12.88 -30.35 31.82
C GLU A 116 12.47 -31.21 33.02
N LEU A 117 12.86 -32.49 32.95
CA LEU A 117 13.12 -33.46 34.03
C LEU A 117 12.01 -33.78 35.04
N VAL A 118 11.48 -35.02 34.95
CA VAL A 118 11.27 -35.85 36.14
C VAL A 118 11.99 -37.18 35.97
N VAL A 119 13.13 -37.25 36.64
CA VAL A 119 13.81 -38.50 37.05
C VAL A 119 12.80 -39.36 37.80
N ARG A 120 12.56 -40.59 37.34
CA ARG A 120 12.07 -41.66 38.23
C ARG A 120 12.86 -42.94 38.00
N SER A 121 13.67 -43.20 39.00
CA SER A 121 14.24 -44.48 39.37
C SER A 121 13.16 -45.56 39.45
N GLU A 122 13.46 -46.75 38.91
CA GLU A 122 13.38 -48.05 39.57
C GLU A 122 13.99 -49.13 38.67
#